data_AF-Q1WWJ9-F1
#
_entry.id   AF-Q1WWJ9-F1
#
_cell.length_a   1.000
_cell.length_b   1.000
_cell.length_c   1.000
_cell.angle_alpha   90.00
_cell.angle_beta   90.00
_cell.angle_gamma   90.00
#
_symmetry.space_group_name_H-M   'P 1'
#
loop_
_entity.id
_entity.type
_entity.pdbx_description
1 polymer ?
#
loop_
_entity_poly.entity_id
_entity_poly.type
_entity_poly.pdbx_seq_one_letter_code
_entity_poly.pdbx_strand_id
1 'polypeptide(L)'
;MMNLAAGFLLMLLEVLLLPGTPLSAEESPASTPGSPLSSTEYERFFALLTPTWKAETTCRLRATHGCRNPTLVQLDQYENHGLVPDGAVCSDLPYASWFESFCQFAQYRCSNHVYYAKRVRCSQPVSILSPNTLKEVESSAEVPPTSMTTPIVSHATATEHQAFQPWPERLNNNVEELLQSSLSLGGKDQQSDLFLP
;
A
#
# COMPACT_ATOMS: atom_id res chain seq x y z
N MET A 1 -47.50 2.00 55.17
CA MET A 1 -47.62 1.32 53.86
C MET A 1 -46.43 1.76 53.02
N MET A 2 -45.26 1.18 53.25
CA MET A 2 -44.62 0.08 52.51
C MET A 2 -44.10 0.45 51.10
N ASN A 3 -42.79 0.72 51.07
CA ASN A 3 -41.78 0.20 50.13
C ASN A 3 -41.98 0.38 48.61
N LEU A 4 -41.39 1.43 48.05
CA LEU A 4 -40.91 1.47 46.66
C LEU A 4 -39.51 2.12 46.59
N ALA A 5 -38.49 1.44 47.11
CA ALA A 5 -37.10 1.89 46.97
C ALA A 5 -36.11 0.73 46.75
N ALA A 6 -36.60 -0.48 46.44
CA ALA A 6 -35.75 -1.67 46.34
C ALA A 6 -35.49 -2.14 44.90
N GLY A 7 -36.28 -1.70 43.91
CA GLY A 7 -36.17 -2.21 42.53
C GLY A 7 -35.06 -1.56 41.69
N PHE A 8 -34.68 -0.32 41.97
CA PHE A 8 -33.76 0.42 41.11
C PHE A 8 -32.27 0.21 41.47
N LEU A 9 -31.98 -0.26 42.69
CA LEU A 9 -30.61 -0.52 43.15
C LEU A 9 -30.08 -1.90 42.73
N LEU A 10 -30.95 -2.84 42.38
CA LEU A 10 -30.52 -4.20 42.02
C LEU A 10 -30.04 -4.33 40.57
N MET A 11 -30.47 -3.44 39.66
CA MET A 11 -30.02 -3.48 38.26
C MET A 11 -28.59 -2.93 38.06
N LEU A 12 -28.03 -2.22 39.05
CA LEU A 12 -26.67 -1.68 38.99
C LEU A 12 -25.62 -2.67 39.53
N LEU A 13 -26.03 -3.69 40.30
CA LEU A 13 -25.08 -4.61 40.96
C LEU A 13 -24.68 -5.81 40.07
N GLU A 14 -25.48 -6.19 39.07
CA GLU A 14 -25.15 -7.33 38.19
C GLU A 14 -24.14 -7.00 37.09
N VAL A 15 -23.85 -5.72 36.83
CA VAL A 15 -22.85 -5.33 35.81
C VAL A 15 -21.40 -5.48 36.34
N LEU A 16 -21.22 -5.60 37.67
CA LEU A 16 -19.88 -5.63 38.29
C LEU A 16 -19.27 -7.03 38.48
N LEU A 17 -19.95 -8.11 38.08
CA LEU A 17 -19.50 -9.49 38.34
C LEU A 17 -19.40 -10.36 37.08
N LEU A 18 -19.13 -9.78 35.91
CA LEU A 18 -18.62 -10.57 34.80
C LEU A 18 -17.12 -10.82 35.03
N PRO A 19 -16.66 -12.07 35.17
CA PRO A 19 -15.24 -12.36 35.16
C PRO A 19 -14.68 -11.88 33.82
N GLY A 20 -13.81 -10.86 33.89
CA GLY A 20 -13.05 -10.39 32.74
C GLY A 20 -12.29 -11.57 32.15
N THR A 21 -12.82 -12.12 31.07
CA THR A 21 -12.03 -12.97 30.18
C THR A 21 -10.81 -12.13 29.81
N PRO A 22 -9.58 -12.63 30.04
CA PRO A 22 -8.42 -11.96 29.50
C PRO A 22 -8.71 -11.82 28.01
N LEU A 23 -8.72 -10.57 27.54
CA LEU A 23 -8.73 -10.25 26.14
C LEU A 23 -7.54 -11.03 25.59
N SER A 24 -7.80 -12.20 25.01
CA SER A 24 -6.83 -12.85 24.16
C SER A 24 -6.60 -11.78 23.13
N ALA A 25 -5.43 -11.15 23.17
CA ALA A 25 -4.94 -10.42 22.03
C ALA A 25 -5.04 -11.44 20.91
N GLU A 26 -6.09 -11.33 20.09
CA GLU A 26 -6.04 -11.84 18.74
C GLU A 26 -4.90 -11.05 18.14
N GLU A 27 -3.70 -11.60 18.29
CA GLU A 27 -2.56 -11.26 17.51
C GLU A 27 -3.00 -11.56 16.08
N SER A 28 -3.59 -10.55 15.44
CA SER A 28 -3.93 -10.60 14.02
C SER A 28 -2.69 -11.18 13.34
N PRO A 29 -2.85 -12.27 12.57
CA PRO A 29 -1.72 -12.98 12.00
C PRO A 29 -0.81 -11.94 11.35
N ALA A 30 0.43 -11.84 11.83
CA ALA A 30 1.34 -10.75 11.48
C ALA A 30 1.34 -10.57 9.97
N SER A 31 0.90 -9.39 9.51
CA SER A 31 0.74 -9.14 8.08
C SER A 31 2.07 -9.32 7.37
N THR A 32 2.12 -10.23 6.40
CA THR A 32 3.36 -10.54 5.69
C THR A 32 3.79 -9.31 4.87
N PRO A 33 5.02 -8.78 5.07
CA PRO A 33 5.50 -7.65 4.29
C PRO A 33 5.40 -7.93 2.79
N GLY A 34 4.89 -6.97 2.02
CA GLY A 34 4.71 -7.12 0.58
C GLY A 34 3.58 -8.06 0.17
N SER A 35 2.72 -8.49 1.10
CA SER A 35 1.46 -9.16 0.76
C SER A 35 0.32 -8.14 0.53
N PRO A 36 -0.74 -8.47 -0.24
CA PRO A 36 -1.86 -7.57 -0.45
C PRO A 36 -2.65 -7.37 0.85
N LEU A 37 -3.23 -6.18 1.04
CA LEU A 37 -4.14 -5.94 2.16
C LEU A 37 -5.35 -6.88 2.12
N SER A 38 -5.91 -7.19 3.28
CA SER A 38 -7.25 -7.78 3.39
C SER A 38 -8.33 -6.76 3.01
N SER A 39 -9.57 -7.22 2.81
CA SER A 39 -10.70 -6.34 2.47
C SER A 39 -10.90 -5.21 3.49
N THR A 40 -10.83 -5.52 4.79
CA THR A 40 -10.99 -4.54 5.87
C THR A 40 -9.82 -3.57 5.96
N GLU A 41 -8.60 -4.03 5.67
CA GLU A 41 -7.43 -3.15 5.59
C GLU A 41 -7.52 -2.20 4.40
N TYR A 42 -8.00 -2.67 3.24
CA TYR A 42 -8.26 -1.80 2.09
C TYR A 42 -9.30 -0.72 2.39
N GLU A 43 -10.36 -1.03 3.14
CA GLU A 43 -11.36 -0.03 3.54
C GLU A 43 -10.70 1.10 4.35
N ARG A 44 -9.85 0.76 5.33
CA ARG A 44 -9.10 1.74 6.12
C ARG A 44 -8.09 2.51 5.28
N PHE A 45 -7.39 1.83 4.37
CA PHE A 45 -6.45 2.45 3.45
C PHE A 45 -7.14 3.47 2.52
N PHE A 46 -8.24 3.07 1.87
CA PHE A 46 -8.98 3.94 0.96
C PHE A 46 -9.70 5.08 1.67
N ALA A 47 -10.01 4.96 2.97
CA ALA A 47 -10.49 6.09 3.75
C ALA A 47 -9.47 7.24 3.78
N LEU A 48 -8.17 6.97 3.73
CA LEU A 48 -7.12 8.00 3.64
C LEU A 48 -7.17 8.77 2.31
N LEU A 49 -7.58 8.09 1.24
CA LEU A 49 -7.70 8.64 -0.12
C LEU A 49 -9.12 9.13 -0.44
N THR A 50 -10.02 9.10 0.54
CA THR A 50 -11.39 9.56 0.42
C THR A 50 -11.54 10.96 1.04
N PRO A 51 -12.29 11.88 0.40
CA PRO A 51 -13.02 11.71 -0.87
C PRO A 51 -12.10 11.81 -2.10
N THR A 52 -12.65 11.50 -3.29
CA THR A 52 -11.92 11.30 -4.55
C THR A 52 -10.86 12.34 -4.91
N TRP A 53 -11.04 13.61 -4.53
CA TRP A 53 -10.04 14.66 -4.79
C TRP A 53 -8.67 14.37 -4.15
N LYS A 54 -8.62 13.62 -3.04
CA LYS A 54 -7.35 13.18 -2.42
C LYS A 54 -6.66 12.12 -3.26
N ALA A 55 -7.42 11.18 -3.83
CA ALA A 55 -6.89 10.21 -4.79
C ALA A 55 -6.38 10.91 -6.05
N GLU A 56 -7.14 11.85 -6.61
CA GLU A 56 -6.74 12.68 -7.76
C GLU A 56 -5.45 13.44 -7.49
N THR A 57 -5.32 14.06 -6.32
CA THR A 57 -4.10 14.77 -5.91
C THR A 57 -2.90 13.83 -5.83
N THR A 58 -3.08 12.67 -5.20
CA THR A 58 -2.04 11.63 -5.10
C THR A 58 -1.62 11.15 -6.49
N CYS A 59 -2.59 11.01 -7.40
CA CYS A 59 -2.34 10.65 -8.79
C CYS A 59 -1.61 11.73 -9.56
N ARG A 60 -1.93 13.01 -9.35
CA ARG A 60 -1.19 14.13 -9.92
C ARG A 60 0.26 14.14 -9.44
N LEU A 61 0.49 13.93 -8.13
CA LEU A 61 1.84 13.80 -7.57
C LEU A 61 2.61 12.65 -8.24
N ARG A 62 1.95 11.51 -8.47
CA ARG A 62 2.56 10.36 -9.16
C ARG A 62 2.89 10.66 -10.61
N ALA A 63 2.03 11.39 -11.30
CA ALA A 63 2.26 11.76 -12.70
C ALA A 63 3.45 12.74 -12.84
N THR A 64 3.62 13.67 -11.90
CA THR A 64 4.68 14.70 -11.99
C THR A 64 6.02 14.26 -11.40
N HIS A 65 6.03 13.48 -10.32
CA HIS A 65 7.27 13.08 -9.62
C HIS A 65 7.60 11.59 -9.75
N GLY A 66 6.69 10.79 -10.32
CA GLY A 66 6.85 9.34 -10.42
C GLY A 66 6.72 8.62 -9.07
N CYS A 67 6.79 7.29 -9.08
CA CYS A 67 6.59 6.45 -7.89
C CYS A 67 7.72 6.55 -6.84
N ARG A 68 8.84 7.20 -7.16
CA ARG A 68 9.99 7.36 -6.25
C ARG A 68 9.86 8.57 -5.33
N ASN A 69 8.83 9.40 -5.50
CA ASN A 69 8.55 10.49 -4.57
C ASN A 69 8.39 9.91 -3.14
N PRO A 70 9.11 10.44 -2.12
CA PRO A 70 9.09 9.88 -0.77
C PRO A 70 7.70 9.79 -0.13
N THR A 71 6.82 10.74 -0.42
CA THR A 71 5.42 10.70 0.00
C THR A 71 4.75 9.47 -0.61
N LEU A 72 4.83 9.28 -1.93
CA LEU A 72 4.22 8.11 -2.60
C LEU A 72 4.81 6.79 -2.15
N VAL A 73 6.12 6.71 -1.91
CA VAL A 73 6.77 5.49 -1.39
C VAL A 73 6.16 5.10 -0.04
N GLN A 74 5.89 6.04 0.85
CA GLN A 74 5.28 5.76 2.14
C GLN A 74 3.84 5.25 2.01
N LEU A 75 3.04 5.82 1.10
CA LEU A 75 1.70 5.32 0.83
C LEU A 75 1.73 3.91 0.24
N ASP A 76 2.62 3.69 -0.71
CA ASP A 76 2.78 2.40 -1.39
C ASP A 76 3.24 1.33 -0.40
N GLN A 77 4.14 1.68 0.53
CA GLN A 77 4.52 0.80 1.64
C GLN A 77 3.33 0.52 2.56
N TYR A 78 2.53 1.53 2.91
CA TYR A 78 1.35 1.36 3.74
C TYR A 78 0.29 0.44 3.07
N GLU A 79 0.11 0.53 1.75
CA GLU A 79 -0.75 -0.38 0.97
C GLU A 79 -0.19 -1.82 0.88
N ASN A 80 1.08 -2.04 1.20
CA ASN A 80 1.74 -3.34 1.02
C ASN A 80 2.41 -3.84 2.30
N HIS A 81 1.84 -3.55 3.47
CA HIS A 81 2.35 -4.02 4.76
C HIS A 81 3.83 -3.65 5.01
N GLY A 82 4.20 -2.42 4.67
CA GLY A 82 5.52 -1.85 4.90
C GLY A 82 6.55 -2.13 3.80
N LEU A 83 6.28 -3.04 2.86
CA LEU A 83 7.22 -3.38 1.78
C LEU A 83 6.51 -3.36 0.43
N VAL A 84 6.92 -2.47 -0.48
CA VAL A 84 6.44 -2.52 -1.86
C VAL A 84 7.02 -3.77 -2.53
N PRO A 85 6.20 -4.64 -3.13
CA PRO A 85 6.69 -5.88 -3.74
C PRO A 85 7.59 -5.58 -4.94
N ASP A 86 8.72 -6.27 -5.00
CA ASP A 86 9.57 -6.29 -6.19
C ASP A 86 8.95 -7.21 -7.24
N GLY A 87 8.76 -6.69 -8.45
CA GLY A 87 8.20 -7.44 -9.58
C GLY A 87 6.67 -7.45 -9.63
N ALA A 88 6.16 -8.48 -10.30
CA ALA A 88 4.78 -8.49 -10.77
C ALA A 88 3.75 -8.54 -9.64
N VAL A 89 2.62 -7.87 -9.86
CA VAL A 89 1.49 -7.83 -8.93
C VAL A 89 0.19 -8.16 -9.65
N CYS A 90 -0.76 -8.73 -8.92
CA CYS A 90 -2.09 -9.05 -9.45
C CYS A 90 -3.15 -8.11 -8.88
N SER A 91 -4.20 -7.83 -9.65
CA SER A 91 -5.29 -6.93 -9.24
C SER A 91 -6.66 -7.60 -9.34
N ASP A 92 -7.65 -6.98 -8.71
CA ASP A 92 -9.07 -7.35 -8.81
C ASP A 92 -9.76 -6.83 -10.08
N LEU A 93 -9.02 -6.21 -11.00
CA LEU A 93 -9.59 -5.67 -12.23
C LEU A 93 -9.90 -6.78 -13.24
N PRO A 94 -11.08 -6.74 -13.90
CA PRO A 94 -11.51 -7.80 -14.80
C PRO A 94 -10.65 -7.91 -16.08
N TYR A 95 -10.13 -6.78 -16.58
CA TYR A 95 -9.37 -6.71 -17.83
C TYR A 95 -7.88 -6.39 -17.65
N ALA A 96 -7.43 -6.24 -16.41
CA ALA A 96 -6.06 -5.89 -16.06
C ALA A 96 -5.62 -6.64 -14.81
N SER A 97 -5.65 -7.97 -14.88
CA SER A 97 -5.43 -8.85 -13.73
C SER A 97 -3.99 -8.89 -13.23
N TRP A 98 -3.02 -8.40 -14.01
CA TRP A 98 -1.61 -8.41 -13.65
C TRP A 98 -0.88 -7.15 -14.16
N PHE A 99 0.20 -6.79 -13.46
CA PHE A 99 1.09 -5.69 -13.80
C PHE A 99 2.53 -6.09 -13.49
N GLU A 100 3.49 -5.58 -14.26
CA GLU A 100 4.93 -5.86 -14.07
C GLU A 100 5.52 -5.33 -12.75
N SER A 101 4.89 -4.30 -12.18
CA SER A 101 5.28 -3.72 -10.89
C SER A 101 4.11 -3.07 -10.18
N PHE A 102 4.25 -2.85 -8.86
CA PHE A 102 3.27 -2.06 -8.11
C PHE A 102 3.16 -0.63 -8.63
N CYS A 103 4.27 -0.02 -9.05
CA CYS A 103 4.28 1.32 -9.63
C CYS A 103 3.43 1.41 -10.90
N GLN A 104 3.53 0.41 -11.79
CA GLN A 104 2.69 0.30 -12.99
C GLN A 104 1.21 0.17 -12.64
N PHE A 105 0.86 -0.69 -11.68
CA PHE A 105 -0.50 -0.83 -11.20
C PHE A 105 -1.07 0.50 -10.65
N ALA A 106 -0.32 1.20 -9.82
CA ALA A 106 -0.76 2.48 -9.26
C ALA A 106 -0.90 3.57 -10.34
N GLN A 107 -0.01 3.62 -11.31
CA GLN A 107 -0.15 4.52 -12.48
C GLN A 107 -1.40 4.18 -13.30
N TYR A 108 -1.66 2.89 -13.54
CA TYR A 108 -2.86 2.46 -14.24
C TYR A 108 -4.13 2.91 -13.52
N ARG A 109 -4.18 2.77 -12.18
CA ARG A 109 -5.30 3.27 -11.37
C ARG A 109 -5.54 4.75 -11.55
N CYS A 110 -4.46 5.53 -11.59
CA CYS A 110 -4.52 6.96 -11.80
C CYS A 110 -5.02 7.32 -13.20
N SER A 111 -4.44 6.74 -14.25
CA SER A 111 -4.81 7.05 -15.64
C SER A 111 -6.23 6.64 -16.00
N ASN A 112 -6.77 5.59 -15.37
CA ASN A 112 -8.11 5.07 -15.65
C ASN A 112 -9.15 5.48 -14.61
N HIS A 113 -8.80 6.36 -13.65
CA HIS A 113 -9.67 6.81 -12.56
C HIS A 113 -10.26 5.66 -11.72
N VAL A 114 -9.63 4.48 -11.71
CA VAL A 114 -10.00 3.32 -10.89
C VAL A 114 -9.28 3.36 -9.54
N TYR A 115 -9.48 4.47 -8.82
CA TYR A 115 -8.71 4.82 -7.63
C TYR A 115 -8.82 3.84 -6.47
N TYR A 116 -9.77 2.91 -6.47
CA TYR A 116 -10.00 1.97 -5.37
C TYR A 116 -9.85 0.51 -5.82
N ALA A 117 -9.21 0.27 -6.97
CA ALA A 117 -8.82 -1.08 -7.38
C ALA A 117 -7.81 -1.67 -6.39
N LYS A 118 -7.96 -2.95 -6.09
CA LYS A 118 -7.20 -3.65 -5.05
C LYS A 118 -6.16 -4.56 -5.67
N ARG A 119 -5.01 -4.66 -5.02
CA ARG A 119 -4.08 -5.76 -5.25
C ARG A 119 -4.67 -7.04 -4.64
N VAL A 120 -4.51 -8.16 -5.34
CA VAL A 120 -4.93 -9.49 -4.88
C VAL A 120 -3.75 -10.45 -4.92
N ARG A 121 -3.88 -11.58 -4.24
CA ARG A 121 -2.90 -12.67 -4.38
C ARG A 121 -2.99 -13.23 -5.79
N CYS A 122 -1.84 -13.41 -6.43
CA CYS A 122 -1.77 -14.04 -7.74
C CYS A 122 -2.21 -15.51 -7.62
N SER A 123 -3.13 -15.95 -8.49
CA SER A 123 -3.68 -17.31 -8.52
C SER A 123 -2.69 -18.35 -9.07
N GLN A 124 -1.64 -17.91 -9.76
CA GLN A 124 -0.49 -18.72 -10.14
C GLN A 124 0.78 -18.03 -9.62
N PRO A 125 1.85 -18.78 -9.28
CA PRO A 125 3.15 -18.16 -9.15
C PRO A 125 3.40 -17.45 -10.48
N VAL A 126 3.62 -16.14 -10.43
CA VAL A 126 3.95 -15.38 -11.63
C VAL A 126 5.36 -15.83 -12.02
N SER A 127 5.42 -16.97 -12.71
CA SER A 127 6.63 -17.43 -13.36
C SER A 127 6.96 -16.33 -14.34
N ILE A 128 7.96 -15.55 -13.95
CA ILE A 128 8.64 -14.57 -14.79
C ILE A 128 8.76 -15.22 -16.16
N LEU A 129 8.08 -14.66 -17.16
CA LEU A 129 8.43 -14.87 -18.56
C LEU A 129 9.86 -14.38 -18.70
N SER A 130 10.81 -15.23 -18.33
CA SER A 130 12.21 -15.09 -18.66
C SER A 130 12.28 -15.39 -20.15
N PRO A 131 12.70 -14.46 -21.03
CA PRO A 131 12.68 -14.68 -22.48
C PRO A 131 13.61 -15.80 -22.99
N ASN A 132 14.23 -16.60 -22.12
CA ASN A 132 15.34 -17.50 -22.46
C ASN A 132 15.06 -18.98 -22.19
N THR A 133 13.89 -19.51 -22.56
CA THR A 133 13.70 -20.98 -22.65
C THR A 133 13.03 -21.37 -23.95
N LEU A 134 13.67 -21.04 -25.08
CA LEU A 134 13.53 -21.78 -26.31
C LEU A 134 14.92 -22.26 -26.73
N LYS A 135 15.08 -23.59 -26.81
CA LYS A 135 16.31 -24.41 -26.93
C LYS A 135 16.94 -24.64 -25.56
N GLU A 136 17.05 -25.85 -25.04
CA GLU A 136 17.57 -27.06 -25.69
C GLU A 136 16.98 -28.30 -25.00
N VAL A 137 16.40 -29.19 -25.81
CA VAL A 137 16.13 -30.57 -25.45
C VAL A 137 17.42 -31.35 -25.62
N GLU A 138 17.64 -32.30 -24.70
CA GLU A 138 18.57 -33.44 -24.77
C GLU A 138 19.96 -33.27 -24.13
N SER A 139 20.10 -33.73 -22.89
CA SER A 139 20.87 -34.96 -22.62
C SER A 139 20.83 -35.32 -21.14
N SER A 140 20.46 -36.57 -20.87
CA SER A 140 20.48 -37.21 -19.56
C SER A 140 21.88 -37.73 -19.27
N ALA A 141 22.45 -37.35 -18.12
CA ALA A 141 23.47 -38.16 -17.45
C ALA A 141 23.53 -37.82 -15.95
N GLU A 142 23.44 -38.89 -15.18
CA GLU A 142 23.39 -39.00 -13.73
C GLU A 142 24.80 -38.91 -13.09
N VAL A 143 24.88 -38.39 -11.85
CA VAL A 143 25.64 -38.89 -10.65
C VAL A 143 26.02 -37.73 -9.68
N PRO A 144 25.97 -37.92 -8.34
CA PRO A 144 25.98 -36.85 -7.31
C PRO A 144 27.30 -36.82 -6.47
N PRO A 145 27.31 -36.26 -5.23
CA PRO A 145 27.45 -34.85 -4.86
C PRO A 145 28.85 -34.55 -4.26
N THR A 146 29.24 -33.28 -4.12
CA THR A 146 30.40 -32.92 -3.27
C THR A 146 30.06 -31.75 -2.35
N SER A 147 30.15 -32.07 -1.06
CA SER A 147 30.10 -31.22 0.12
C SER A 147 31.14 -30.10 0.07
N MET A 148 30.78 -28.88 0.51
CA MET A 148 31.61 -27.99 1.33
C MET A 148 30.75 -26.97 2.09
N THR A 149 31.30 -26.53 3.22
CA THR A 149 30.62 -26.07 4.44
C THR A 149 30.83 -24.57 4.68
N THR A 150 29.76 -23.83 5.05
CA THR A 150 29.73 -22.58 5.89
C THR A 150 30.49 -21.31 5.44
N PRO A 151 30.18 -20.08 5.92
CA PRO A 151 29.48 -19.74 7.17
C PRO A 151 28.28 -18.80 7.11
N ILE A 152 27.43 -19.00 8.12
CA ILE A 152 26.44 -18.07 8.66
C ILE A 152 27.15 -16.78 9.09
N VAL A 153 26.68 -15.63 8.59
CA VAL A 153 26.87 -14.34 9.24
C VAL A 153 25.48 -13.80 9.55
N SER A 154 25.12 -13.92 10.82
CA SER A 154 24.03 -13.20 11.44
C SER A 154 24.45 -11.75 11.64
N HIS A 155 23.75 -10.81 11.02
CA HIS A 155 23.60 -9.48 11.61
C HIS A 155 22.14 -9.08 11.55
N ALA A 156 21.50 -9.25 12.71
CA ALA A 156 20.31 -8.51 13.07
C ALA A 156 20.68 -7.03 13.14
N THR A 157 19.92 -6.19 12.44
CA THR A 157 19.65 -4.83 12.89
C THR A 157 18.14 -4.68 12.86
N ALA A 158 17.57 -4.62 14.05
CA ALA A 158 16.20 -4.22 14.29
C ALA A 158 16.01 -2.82 13.70
N THR A 159 15.26 -2.72 12.60
CA THR A 159 14.76 -1.43 12.14
C THR A 159 13.52 -1.13 12.96
N GLU A 160 13.75 -0.38 14.04
CA GLU A 160 12.87 0.63 14.62
C GLU A 160 11.57 0.83 13.83
N HIS A 161 10.45 0.45 14.45
CA HIS A 161 9.12 0.85 13.99
C HIS A 161 9.08 2.37 13.90
N GLN A 162 9.39 2.92 12.72
CA GLN A 162 9.23 4.34 12.45
C GLN A 162 7.76 4.66 12.65
N ALA A 163 7.44 5.42 13.70
CA ALA A 163 6.12 5.98 13.89
C ALA A 163 5.83 6.88 12.69
N PHE A 164 5.07 6.36 11.73
CA PHE A 164 4.62 7.10 10.56
C PHE A 164 3.80 8.30 11.06
N GLN A 165 4.17 9.50 10.66
CA GLN A 165 3.28 10.66 10.79
C GLN A 165 1.97 10.34 10.05
N PRO A 166 0.82 10.82 10.53
CA PRO A 166 -0.43 10.52 9.85
C PRO A 166 -0.38 11.06 8.42
N TRP A 167 -0.82 10.21 7.48
CA TRP A 167 -0.80 10.47 6.04
C TRP A 167 -1.51 11.77 5.61
N PRO A 168 -2.65 12.17 6.24
CA PRO A 168 -3.36 13.39 5.86
C PRO A 168 -2.50 14.67 5.91
N GLU A 169 -1.66 14.83 6.93
CA GLU A 169 -0.83 16.02 7.11
C GLU A 169 0.28 16.11 6.05
N ARG A 170 0.85 14.98 5.64
CA ARG A 170 1.86 14.93 4.58
C ARG A 170 1.28 15.30 3.22
N LEU A 171 0.08 14.80 2.89
CA LEU A 171 -0.59 15.14 1.64
C LEU A 171 -0.82 16.65 1.49
N ASN A 172 -1.26 17.33 2.55
CA ASN A 172 -1.53 18.77 2.52
C ASN A 172 -0.28 19.58 2.15
N ASN A 173 0.89 19.20 2.66
CA ASN A 173 2.15 19.87 2.30
C ASN A 173 2.52 19.65 0.82
N ASN A 174 2.23 18.46 0.26
CA ASN A 174 2.49 18.16 -1.14
C ASN A 174 1.48 18.85 -2.08
N VAL A 175 0.25 19.11 -1.63
CA VAL A 175 -0.73 19.92 -2.39
C VAL A 175 -0.15 21.32 -2.64
N GLU A 176 0.44 21.94 -1.62
CA GLU A 176 1.08 23.25 -1.73
C GLU A 176 2.24 23.22 -2.74
N GLU A 177 3.11 22.21 -2.68
CA GLU A 177 4.20 22.03 -3.66
C GLU A 177 3.68 21.84 -5.10
N LEU A 178 2.62 21.05 -5.28
CA LEU A 178 1.98 20.87 -6.58
C LEU A 178 1.34 22.16 -7.08
N LEU A 179 0.71 22.95 -6.20
CA LEU A 179 0.17 24.26 -6.55
C LEU A 179 1.28 25.20 -6.99
N GLN A 180 2.39 25.28 -6.24
CA GLN A 180 3.56 26.10 -6.58
C GLN A 180 4.18 25.70 -7.92
N SER A 181 4.29 24.39 -8.17
CA SER A 181 4.77 23.86 -9.46
C SER A 181 3.86 24.28 -10.61
N SER A 182 2.53 24.21 -10.44
CA SER A 182 1.56 24.64 -11.46
C SER A 182 1.59 26.16 -11.70
N LEU A 183 1.81 26.97 -10.66
CA LEU A 183 1.93 28.42 -10.77
C LEU A 183 3.23 28.84 -11.45
N SER A 184 4.33 28.11 -11.23
CA SER A 184 5.62 28.35 -11.90
C SER A 184 5.57 28.03 -13.41
N LEU A 185 4.78 27.03 -13.80
CA LEU A 185 4.56 26.64 -15.20
C LEU A 185 3.61 27.58 -15.97
N GLY A 186 2.80 28.41 -15.28
CA GLY A 186 1.83 29.33 -15.89
C GLY A 186 2.37 30.71 -16.30
N GLY A 187 3.67 30.97 -16.18
CA GLY A 187 4.27 32.30 -16.33
C GLY A 187 5.00 32.59 -17.64
N LYS A 188 4.62 31.99 -18.78
CA LYS A 188 5.36 32.14 -20.04
C LYS A 188 4.54 32.39 -21.31
N ASP A 189 3.34 32.97 -21.22
CA ASP A 189 2.57 33.39 -22.39
C ASP A 189 2.12 34.86 -22.32
N GLN A 190 3.07 35.78 -22.52
CA GLN A 190 2.80 37.10 -23.13
C GLN A 190 4.11 37.84 -23.41
N GLN A 191 4.45 38.00 -24.69
CA GLN A 191 4.84 39.27 -25.34
C GLN A 191 5.62 38.98 -26.63
N SER A 192 4.93 38.65 -27.71
CA SER A 192 5.45 38.86 -29.06
C SER A 192 4.30 39.08 -30.03
N ASP A 193 3.73 40.27 -29.98
CA ASP A 193 3.12 40.88 -31.16
C ASP A 193 3.17 42.41 -31.05
N LEU A 194 3.40 43.03 -32.22
CA LEU A 194 3.34 44.46 -32.56
C LEU A 194 4.54 45.36 -32.18
N PHE A 195 5.48 45.52 -33.13
CA PHE A 195 5.64 46.81 -33.83
C PHE A 195 6.52 46.68 -35.09
N LEU A 196 5.95 46.97 -36.26
CA LEU A 196 6.66 47.31 -37.51
C LEU A 196 6.98 48.81 -37.52
N PRO A 197 8.06 49.21 -38.19
CA PRO A 197 7.95 50.29 -39.18
C PRO A 197 8.29 49.82 -40.60
#